data_AF-A0A9J5Y3X9-F1
#
_entry.id   AF-A0A9J5Y3X9-F1
#
_cell.length_a   1.000
_cell.length_b   1.000
_cell.length_c   1.000
_cell.angle_alpha   90.00
_cell.angle_beta   90.00
_cell.angle_gamma   90.00
#
_symmetry.space_group_name_H-M   'P 1'
#
loop_
_entity.id
_entity.type
_entity.pdbx_description
1 polymer ?
#
loop_
_entity_poly.entity_id
_entity_poly.type
_entity_poly.pdbx_seq_one_letter_code
_entity_poly.pdbx_strand_id
1 'polypeptide(L)'
;MNTTTHSTHVQGPRKIRKTITQFEQLTRLLVLPFAFALAHVFPHWMEGMVQLVEEGNMHRFELLDVTEENNSKNYEGAYVVKMKPCKDYAIVCADLFKNRGLSYGDEIELCWDTNSLNFKFKLIN
;
A
#
# COMPACT_ATOMS: atom_id res chain seq x y z
N MET A 1 -30.33 -0.20 1.05
CA MET A 1 -29.00 0.17 1.57
C MET A 1 -28.02 -0.77 0.89
N ASN A 2 -27.26 -0.29 -0.10
CA ASN A 2 -26.36 -1.15 -0.88
C ASN A 2 -24.98 -1.12 -0.23
N THR A 3 -24.62 -2.23 0.43
CA THR A 3 -23.27 -2.48 0.91
C THR A 3 -22.41 -2.89 -0.27
N THR A 4 -21.61 -1.97 -0.80
CA THR A 4 -20.56 -2.28 -1.78
C THR A 4 -19.44 -3.01 -1.06
N THR A 5 -19.43 -4.34 -1.16
CA THR A 5 -18.35 -5.19 -0.65
C THR A 5 -17.14 -5.00 -1.56
N HIS A 6 -16.12 -4.27 -1.08
CA HIS A 6 -14.84 -4.15 -1.78
C HIS A 6 -14.11 -5.49 -1.72
N SER A 7 -14.02 -6.16 -2.86
CA SER A 7 -13.26 -7.40 -3.03
C SER A 7 -11.77 -7.07 -3.17
N THR A 8 -11.02 -7.24 -2.09
CA THR A 8 -9.55 -7.34 -2.16
C THR A 8 -9.17 -8.78 -2.45
N HIS A 9 -8.61 -9.06 -3.63
CA HIS A 9 -8.13 -10.39 -3.98
C HIS A 9 -6.64 -10.49 -3.68
N VAL A 10 -6.29 -11.29 -2.67
CA VAL A 10 -4.88 -11.64 -2.38
C VAL A 10 -4.42 -12.64 -3.45
N GLN A 11 -3.43 -12.26 -4.28
CA GLN A 11 -2.85 -13.16 -5.29
C GLN A 11 -1.45 -13.63 -4.85
N GLY A 12 -1.33 -14.89 -4.46
CA GLY A 12 -0.09 -15.41 -3.87
C GLY A 12 0.17 -14.84 -2.47
N PRO A 13 1.18 -15.36 -1.74
CA PRO A 13 1.32 -15.08 -0.31
C PRO A 13 1.82 -13.67 0.00
N ARG A 14 2.04 -12.76 -0.96
CA ARG A 14 2.63 -11.42 -0.68
C ARG A 14 2.17 -10.33 -1.64
N LYS A 15 1.02 -10.51 -2.32
CA LYS A 15 0.49 -9.49 -3.23
C LYS A 15 -0.98 -9.19 -2.98
N ILE A 16 -1.33 -7.92 -3.17
CA ILE A 16 -2.71 -7.44 -3.20
C ILE A 16 -2.95 -6.90 -4.60
N ARG A 17 -3.96 -7.43 -5.28
CA ARG A 17 -4.52 -6.79 -6.49
C ARG A 17 -5.85 -6.17 -6.12
N LYS A 18 -6.05 -4.91 -6.53
CA LYS A 18 -7.29 -4.17 -6.25
C LYS A 18 -7.49 -3.02 -7.23
N THR A 19 -8.70 -2.48 -7.22
CA THR A 19 -9.04 -1.24 -7.92
C THR A 19 -8.91 -0.05 -6.98
N ILE A 20 -8.36 1.07 -7.46
CA ILE A 20 -8.29 2.33 -6.71
C ILE A 20 -9.71 2.85 -6.45
N THR A 21 -10.00 3.08 -5.17
CA THR A 21 -11.26 3.66 -4.73
C THR A 21 -11.26 5.19 -4.80
N GLN A 22 -12.45 5.80 -4.79
CA GLN A 22 -12.57 7.27 -4.71
C GLN A 22 -11.89 7.82 -3.46
N PHE A 23 -12.01 7.12 -2.33
CA PHE A 23 -11.36 7.49 -1.08
C PHE A 23 -9.84 7.57 -1.23
N GLU A 24 -9.23 6.52 -1.81
CA GLU A 24 -7.79 6.45 -2.05
C GLU A 24 -7.30 7.52 -3.03
N GLN A 25 -8.05 7.78 -4.10
CA GLN A 25 -7.74 8.86 -5.03
C GLN A 25 -7.77 10.23 -4.33
N LEU A 26 -8.80 10.51 -3.53
CA LEU A 26 -8.96 11.80 -2.85
C LEU A 26 -7.89 12.02 -1.78
N THR A 27 -7.56 10.99 -1.02
CA THR A 27 -6.62 11.06 0.11
C THR A 27 -5.17 10.77 -0.28
N ARG A 28 -4.95 10.33 -1.54
CA ARG A 28 -3.62 10.04 -2.09
C ARG A 28 -2.86 8.98 -1.29
N LEU A 29 -3.58 7.97 -0.84
CA LEU A 29 -3.06 6.81 -0.12
C LEU A 29 -3.60 5.52 -0.71
N LEU A 30 -2.94 4.42 -0.41
CA LEU A 30 -3.39 3.07 -0.74
C LEU A 30 -3.69 2.31 0.55
N VAL A 31 -4.91 1.79 0.68
CA VAL A 31 -5.31 0.96 1.81
C VAL A 31 -4.55 -0.37 1.79
N LEU A 32 -3.89 -0.67 2.89
CA LEU A 32 -3.16 -1.90 3.16
C LEU A 32 -3.95 -2.69 4.24
N PRO A 33 -4.61 -3.80 3.87
CA PRO A 33 -5.45 -4.55 4.82
C PRO A 33 -4.66 -5.05 6.03
N PHE A 34 -5.27 -4.99 7.21
CA PHE A 34 -4.69 -5.49 8.47
C PHE A 34 -4.10 -6.89 8.34
N ALA A 35 -4.88 -7.82 7.76
CA ALA A 35 -4.48 -9.22 7.62
C ALA A 35 -3.22 -9.38 6.76
N PHE A 36 -3.07 -8.56 5.71
CA PHE A 36 -1.89 -8.59 4.86
C PHE A 36 -0.67 -8.03 5.58
N ALA A 37 -0.82 -6.88 6.25
CA ALA A 37 0.27 -6.27 7.01
C ALA A 37 0.78 -7.23 8.10
N LEU A 38 -0.13 -7.84 8.86
CA LEU A 38 0.18 -8.80 9.92
C LEU A 38 0.90 -10.04 9.39
N ALA A 39 0.45 -10.60 8.26
CA ALA A 39 1.00 -11.85 7.74
C ALA A 39 2.31 -11.67 6.96
N HIS A 40 2.54 -10.50 6.37
CA HIS A 40 3.60 -10.33 5.35
C HIS A 40 4.54 -9.17 5.58
N VAL A 41 4.16 -8.13 6.33
CA VAL A 41 4.99 -6.93 6.52
C VAL A 41 5.61 -6.95 7.91
N PHE A 42 4.76 -7.02 8.95
CA PHE A 42 5.18 -6.96 10.35
C PHE A 42 6.17 -8.06 10.78
N PRO A 43 6.13 -9.29 10.25
CA PRO A 43 7.14 -10.29 10.58
C PRO A 43 8.58 -9.90 10.18
N HIS A 44 8.73 -8.89 9.32
CA HIS A 44 10.03 -8.39 8.87
C HIS A 44 10.42 -7.05 9.50
N TRP A 45 9.57 -6.49 10.35
CA TRP A 45 9.84 -5.24 11.07
C TRP A 45 10.31 -5.55 12.49
N MET A 46 11.12 -4.64 13.06
CA MET A 46 11.42 -4.72 14.48
C MET A 46 10.14 -4.46 15.30
N GLU A 47 9.99 -5.13 16.44
CA GLU A 47 8.83 -5.00 17.32
C GLU A 47 8.50 -3.52 17.66
N GLY A 48 9.53 -2.72 17.98
CA GLY A 48 9.37 -1.30 18.25
C GLY A 48 8.82 -0.49 17.06
N MET A 49 9.14 -0.88 15.81
CA MET A 49 8.59 -0.22 14.62
C MET A 49 7.09 -0.53 14.47
N VAL A 50 6.70 -1.77 14.72
CA VAL A 50 5.29 -2.18 14.70
C VAL A 50 4.51 -1.42 15.79
N GLN A 51 5.05 -1.36 17.00
CA GLN A 51 4.42 -0.64 18.11
C GLN A 51 4.21 0.84 17.79
N LEU A 52 5.21 1.51 17.23
CA LEU A 52 5.09 2.92 16.86
C LEU A 52 3.93 3.16 15.88
N VAL A 53 3.79 2.31 14.86
CA VAL A 53 2.68 2.43 13.90
C VAL A 53 1.34 2.08 14.54
N GLU A 54 1.28 1.09 15.43
CA GLU A 54 0.08 0.71 16.18
C GLU A 54 -0.44 1.86 17.07
N GLU A 55 0.47 2.66 17.64
CA GLU A 55 0.16 3.87 18.40
C GLU A 55 -0.34 5.03 17.50
N GLY A 56 -0.05 4.96 16.20
CA GLY A 56 -0.48 5.91 15.16
C GLY A 56 0.65 6.78 14.61
N ASN A 57 1.91 6.46 14.89
CA ASN A 57 3.04 7.12 14.25
C ASN A 57 3.19 6.65 12.81
N MET A 58 3.89 7.44 11.99
CA MET A 58 4.26 7.06 10.63
C MET A 58 5.59 6.32 10.60
N HIS A 59 5.70 5.34 9.71
CA HIS A 59 6.96 4.68 9.38
C HIS A 59 7.27 4.87 7.90
N ARG A 60 8.39 5.55 7.61
CA ARG A 60 8.84 5.80 6.23
C ARG A 60 9.46 4.55 5.63
N PHE A 61 9.22 4.34 4.34
CA PHE A 61 9.80 3.24 3.58
C PHE A 61 9.89 3.65 2.10
N GLU A 62 10.62 2.88 1.29
CA GLU A 62 10.72 3.13 -0.14
C GLU A 62 9.57 2.43 -0.88
N LEU A 63 8.80 3.20 -1.65
CA LEU A 63 7.79 2.63 -2.54
C LEU A 63 8.36 2.58 -3.97
N LEU A 64 8.66 1.38 -4.44
CA LEU A 64 9.22 1.18 -5.78
C LEU A 64 8.12 0.93 -6.81
N ASP A 65 7.93 1.87 -7.73
CA ASP A 65 7.07 1.69 -8.88
C ASP A 65 7.79 0.89 -9.96
N VAL A 66 7.27 -0.30 -10.24
CA VAL A 66 7.81 -1.28 -11.19
C VAL A 66 6.86 -1.49 -12.37
N THR A 67 6.01 -0.52 -12.66
CA THR A 67 5.07 -0.60 -13.80
C THR A 67 5.82 -0.68 -15.13
N GLU A 68 6.87 0.12 -15.31
CA GLU A 68 7.76 0.03 -16.47
C GLU A 68 8.86 -1.00 -16.19
N GLU A 69 8.91 -2.09 -16.97
CA GLU A 69 9.81 -3.24 -16.70
C GLU A 69 11.30 -2.86 -16.62
N ASN A 70 11.72 -1.79 -17.30
CA ASN A 70 13.12 -1.34 -17.35
C ASN A 70 13.35 0.05 -16.76
N ASN A 71 12.34 0.67 -16.14
CA ASN A 71 12.46 2.01 -15.59
C ASN A 71 11.70 2.13 -14.27
N SER A 72 12.22 1.47 -13.24
CA SER A 72 11.64 1.55 -11.92
C SER A 72 11.89 2.92 -11.30
N LYS A 73 10.89 3.44 -10.59
CA LYS A 73 10.98 4.74 -9.93
C LYS A 73 10.75 4.58 -8.43
N ASN A 74 11.69 5.08 -7.63
CA ASN A 74 11.55 5.09 -6.17
C ASN A 74 10.80 6.35 -5.71
N TYR A 75 9.92 6.17 -4.74
CA TYR A 75 9.16 7.22 -4.06
C TYR A 75 9.51 7.21 -2.56
N GLU A 76 10.61 7.90 -2.21
CA GLU A 76 11.18 7.96 -0.84
C GLU A 76 10.28 8.70 0.17
N GLY A 77 9.30 9.46 -0.30
CA GLY A 77 8.33 10.17 0.54
C GLY A 77 7.21 9.28 1.09
N ALA A 78 7.17 7.99 0.74
CA ALA A 78 6.12 7.08 1.14
C ALA A 78 6.24 6.67 2.62
N TYR A 79 5.10 6.48 3.28
CA TYR A 79 5.06 5.99 4.66
C TYR A 79 3.80 5.20 4.95
N VAL A 80 3.90 4.29 5.92
CA VAL A 80 2.76 3.54 6.46
C VAL A 80 2.25 4.25 7.70
N VAL A 81 0.92 4.33 7.82
CA VAL A 81 0.22 4.78 9.03
C VAL A 81 -0.98 3.89 9.30
N LYS A 82 -1.33 3.71 10.57
CA LYS A 82 -2.57 3.04 10.96
C LYS A 82 -3.77 3.93 10.68
N MET A 83 -4.77 3.40 10.00
CA MET A 83 -6.04 4.10 9.77
C MET A 83 -6.90 3.98 11.02
N LYS A 84 -7.36 5.09 11.61
CA LYS A 84 -8.30 5.09 12.74
C LYS A 84 -9.69 5.56 12.25
N PRO A 85 -10.80 4.96 12.71
CA PRO A 85 -10.91 3.94 13.77
C PRO A 85 -10.84 2.47 13.28
N CYS A 86 -10.56 2.21 12.00
CA CYS A 86 -10.43 0.84 11.51
C CYS A 86 -9.12 0.17 11.96
N LYS A 87 -8.90 -1.09 11.57
CA LYS A 87 -7.66 -1.82 11.87
C LYS A 87 -6.67 -1.81 10.72
N ASP A 88 -7.10 -1.32 9.56
CA ASP A 88 -6.28 -1.31 8.36
C ASP A 88 -5.19 -0.24 8.44
N TYR A 89 -4.26 -0.35 7.50
CA TYR A 89 -3.16 0.57 7.33
C TYR A 89 -3.31 1.32 6.03
N ALA A 90 -2.59 2.42 5.90
CA ALA A 90 -2.51 3.20 4.67
C ALA A 90 -1.04 3.39 4.31
N ILE A 91 -0.72 3.16 3.04
CA ILE A 91 0.50 3.67 2.41
C ILE A 91 0.16 5.05 1.87
N VAL A 92 0.69 6.11 2.50
CA VAL A 92 0.53 7.46 1.98
C VAL A 92 1.62 7.71 0.93
N CYS A 93 1.23 8.06 -0.30
CA CYS A 93 2.13 8.11 -1.44
C CYS A 93 1.70 9.16 -2.48
N ALA A 94 1.56 10.42 -2.06
CA ALA A 94 1.06 11.49 -2.91
C ALA A 94 1.83 11.69 -4.23
N ASP A 95 3.15 11.55 -4.18
CA ASP A 95 3.99 11.67 -5.37
C ASP A 95 3.73 10.58 -6.40
N LEU A 96 3.43 9.35 -5.96
CA LEU A 96 3.06 8.25 -6.86
C LEU A 96 1.76 8.60 -7.59
N PHE A 97 0.72 8.99 -6.84
CA PHE A 97 -0.56 9.39 -7.42
C PHE A 97 -0.40 10.54 -8.43
N LYS A 98 0.38 11.56 -8.08
CA LYS A 98 0.63 12.72 -8.95
C LYS A 98 1.37 12.34 -10.22
N ASN A 99 2.44 11.55 -10.11
CA ASN A 99 3.33 11.26 -11.23
C ASN A 99 2.75 10.20 -12.18
N ARG A 100 1.97 9.24 -11.67
CA ARG A 100 1.28 8.23 -12.49
C ARG A 100 -0.10 8.66 -12.97
N GLY A 101 -0.66 9.74 -12.42
CA GLY A 101 -2.03 10.16 -12.75
C GLY A 101 -3.10 9.20 -12.22
N LEU A 102 -2.80 8.48 -11.13
CA LEU A 102 -3.68 7.45 -10.58
C LEU A 102 -5.08 8.00 -10.24
N SER A 103 -6.08 7.28 -10.68
CA SER A 103 -7.50 7.67 -10.66
C SER A 103 -8.40 6.53 -10.22
N TYR A 104 -9.63 6.87 -9.81
CA TYR A 104 -10.67 5.90 -9.49
C TYR A 104 -10.90 4.96 -10.66
N GLY A 105 -10.94 3.66 -10.37
CA GLY A 105 -11.14 2.63 -11.38
C GLY A 105 -9.85 1.98 -11.89
N ASP A 106 -8.68 2.60 -11.66
CA ASP A 106 -7.39 2.00 -12.03
C ASP A 106 -7.15 0.71 -11.25
N GLU A 107 -6.74 -0.35 -11.93
CA GLU A 107 -6.30 -1.59 -11.28
C GLU A 107 -4.83 -1.53 -10.93
N ILE A 108 -4.48 -1.94 -9.70
CA ILE A 108 -3.11 -1.93 -9.22
C ILE A 108 -2.75 -3.23 -8.53
N GLU A 109 -1.46 -3.52 -8.48
CA GLU A 109 -0.86 -4.55 -7.65
C GLU A 109 0.12 -3.90 -6.66
N LEU A 110 0.01 -4.30 -5.39
CA LEU A 110 0.99 -4.03 -4.34
C LEU A 110 1.63 -5.35 -3.93
N CYS A 111 2.96 -5.38 -3.89
CA CYS A 111 3.73 -6.55 -3.50
C CYS A 111 4.70 -6.19 -2.38
N TRP A 112 4.76 -7.00 -1.32
CA TRP A 112 5.82 -6.88 -0.32
C TRP A 112 7.05 -7.69 -0.75
N ASP A 113 8.18 -7.01 -0.94
CA ASP A 113 9.44 -7.65 -1.32
C ASP A 113 10.34 -7.87 -0.11
N THR A 114 10.60 -9.13 0.24
CA THR A 114 11.42 -9.48 1.39
C THR A 114 12.91 -9.28 1.19
N ASN A 115 13.38 -9.12 -0.05
CA ASN A 115 14.80 -8.88 -0.31
C ASN A 115 15.17 -7.43 -0.04
N SER A 116 14.28 -6.51 -0.44
CA SER A 116 14.46 -5.06 -0.25
C SER A 116 13.77 -4.51 0.99
N LEU A 117 12.90 -5.30 1.65
CA LEU A 117 12.07 -4.90 2.79
C LEU A 117 11.21 -3.66 2.49
N ASN A 118 10.68 -3.63 1.26
CA ASN A 118 9.95 -2.49 0.72
C ASN A 118 8.72 -2.95 -0.08
N PHE A 119 7.82 -2.01 -0.35
CA PHE A 119 6.69 -2.27 -1.25
C PHE A 119 7.05 -2.01 -2.71
N LYS A 120 6.57 -2.88 -3.58
CA LYS A 120 6.55 -2.70 -5.02
C LYS A 120 5.14 -2.39 -5.48
N PHE A 121 4.99 -1.34 -6.28
CA PHE A 121 3.76 -0.91 -6.90
C PHE A 121 3.78 -1.22 -8.40
N LYS A 122 2.67 -1.70 -8.94
CA LYS A 122 2.46 -1.85 -10.38
C LYS A 122 1.05 -1.43 -10.77
N LEU A 123 0.93 -0.52 -11.74
CA LEU A 123 -0.34 -0.25 -12.41
C LEU A 123 -0.64 -1.39 -13.39
N ILE A 124 -1.86 -1.91 -13.37
CA ILE A 124 -2.32 -3.01 -14.21
C ILE A 124 -3.20 -2.38 -15.29
N ASN A 125 -2.63 -2.19 -16.48
CA ASN A 125 -3.35 -1.71 -17.66
C ASN A 125 -4.33 -2.77 -18.18
#